data_AF-A0A1G8HNC2-F1
#
_entry.id   AF-A0A1G8HNC2-F1
#
_cell.length_a   1.000
_cell.length_b   1.000
_cell.length_c   1.000
_cell.angle_alpha   90.00
_cell.angle_beta   90.00
_cell.angle_gamma   90.00
#
_symmetry.space_group_name_H-M   'P 1'
#
loop_
_entity.id
_entity.type
_entity.pdbx_description
1 polymer ?
#
loop_
_entity_poly.entity_id
_entity_poly.type
_entity_poly.pdbx_seq_one_letter_code
_entity_poly.pdbx_strand_id
1 'polypeptide(L)'
;MLALPEKKHKAYRAANEKCFAQAVKSAVGKRVTSQDDYYRQFNAALKKLTTRELDSDRGLAKVGESFGTCLKEKDYEVPSAKPSALAERGREAFMQARTDVAKERGVKVPAKAKGRKVHLIPSIKPEEAKPYLDKEITAALDDLACGKEFSAAYSPRAWKLHQQVAADFGRA
;
A
#
# COMPACT_ATOMS: atom_id res chain seq x y z
N MET A 1 -17.91 7.99 -23.34
CA MET A 1 -18.56 8.24 -22.04
C MET A 1 -18.79 9.74 -21.90
N LEU A 2 -20.04 10.20 -21.87
CA LEU A 2 -20.35 11.63 -21.67
C LEU A 2 -20.08 12.00 -20.21
N ALA A 3 -19.11 12.89 -19.98
CA ALA A 3 -18.85 13.44 -18.66
C ALA A 3 -19.99 14.37 -18.23
N LEU A 4 -20.48 14.23 -17.00
CA LEU A 4 -21.49 15.14 -16.44
C LEU A 4 -20.92 16.56 -16.34
N PRO A 5 -21.70 17.63 -16.63
CA PRO A 5 -21.31 19.01 -16.34
C PRO A 5 -20.88 19.16 -14.88
N GLU A 6 -19.88 20.01 -14.61
CA GLU A 6 -19.20 20.08 -13.30
C GLU A 6 -20.16 20.17 -12.10
N LYS A 7 -21.17 21.03 -12.19
CA LYS A 7 -22.19 21.19 -11.14
C LYS A 7 -23.00 19.91 -10.92
N LYS A 8 -23.40 19.22 -11.99
CA LYS A 8 -24.12 17.93 -11.92
C LYS A 8 -23.21 16.83 -11.36
N HIS A 9 -21.95 16.81 -11.76
CA HIS A 9 -20.96 15.88 -11.22
C HIS A 9 -20.71 16.10 -9.71
N LYS A 10 -20.59 17.36 -9.26
CA LYS A 10 -20.44 17.69 -7.83
C LYS A 10 -21.66 17.26 -7.02
N ALA A 11 -22.87 17.52 -7.53
CA ALA A 11 -24.12 17.09 -6.88
C ALA A 11 -24.21 15.56 -6.80
N TYR A 12 -23.89 14.85 -7.89
CA TYR A 12 -23.83 13.40 -7.92
C TYR A 12 -22.86 12.84 -6.89
N ARG A 13 -21.62 13.36 -6.83
CA ARG A 13 -20.64 12.91 -5.83
C ARG A 13 -21.14 13.13 -4.41
N ALA A 14 -21.71 14.29 -4.10
CA ALA A 14 -22.25 14.56 -2.77
C ALA A 14 -23.40 13.61 -2.38
N ALA A 15 -24.28 13.27 -3.33
CA ALA A 15 -25.32 12.27 -3.11
C ALA A 15 -24.73 10.87 -2.90
N ASN A 16 -23.78 10.46 -3.75
CA ASN A 16 -23.11 9.17 -3.67
C ASN A 16 -22.38 8.97 -2.33
N GLU A 17 -21.65 9.99 -1.85
CA GLU A 17 -20.98 9.93 -0.55
C GLU A 17 -21.97 9.76 0.61
N LYS A 18 -23.13 10.44 0.57
CA LYS A 18 -24.18 10.27 1.57
C LYS A 18 -24.77 8.86 1.54
N CYS A 19 -25.11 8.36 0.36
CA CYS A 19 -25.63 6.99 0.20
C CYS A 19 -24.61 5.96 0.69
N PHE A 20 -23.34 6.13 0.34
CA PHE A 20 -22.26 5.25 0.79
C PHE A 20 -22.12 5.26 2.32
N ALA A 21 -22.08 6.44 2.95
CA ALA A 21 -22.00 6.57 4.41
C ALA A 21 -23.20 5.91 5.12
N GLN A 22 -24.40 6.07 4.59
CA GLN A 22 -25.60 5.40 5.09
C GLN A 22 -25.50 3.87 4.94
N ALA A 23 -25.08 3.39 3.78
CA ALA A 23 -24.92 1.95 3.52
C ALA A 23 -23.90 1.32 4.48
N VAL A 24 -22.74 1.95 4.68
CA VAL A 24 -21.72 1.49 5.64
C VAL A 24 -22.27 1.45 7.07
N LYS A 25 -23.01 2.48 7.49
CA LYS A 25 -23.64 2.51 8.81
C LYS A 25 -24.66 1.38 8.97
N SER A 26 -25.50 1.13 7.97
CA SER A 26 -26.53 0.10 8.03
C SER A 26 -25.95 -1.32 7.96
N ALA A 27 -24.94 -1.55 7.12
CA ALA A 27 -24.37 -2.88 6.90
C ALA A 27 -23.42 -3.32 8.03
N VAL A 28 -22.58 -2.42 8.54
CA VAL A 28 -21.50 -2.76 9.50
C VAL A 28 -21.41 -1.83 10.69
N GLY A 29 -22.40 -0.96 10.91
CA GLY A 29 -22.48 -0.08 12.09
C GLY A 29 -21.43 1.04 12.15
N LYS A 30 -20.55 1.16 11.15
CA LYS A 30 -19.46 2.16 11.16
C LYS A 30 -19.95 3.52 10.70
N ARG A 31 -19.36 4.57 11.27
CA ARG A 31 -19.64 5.96 10.90
C ARG A 31 -18.50 6.48 10.02
N VAL A 32 -18.82 6.79 8.77
CA VAL A 32 -17.89 7.36 7.79
C VAL A 32 -18.53 8.57 7.14
N THR A 33 -17.72 9.53 6.73
CA THR A 33 -18.20 10.76 6.06
C THR A 33 -18.04 10.74 4.54
N SER A 34 -17.19 9.84 4.04
CA SER A 34 -16.97 9.60 2.61
C SER A 34 -16.32 8.24 2.35
N GLN A 35 -16.20 7.83 1.09
CA GLN A 35 -15.40 6.69 0.67
C GLN A 35 -13.93 6.85 1.09
N ASP A 36 -13.36 8.04 0.91
CA ASP A 36 -12.00 8.34 1.36
C ASP A 36 -11.85 8.14 2.89
N ASP A 37 -12.85 8.56 3.66
CA ASP A 37 -12.86 8.37 5.11
C ASP A 37 -12.96 6.90 5.51
N TYR A 38 -13.80 6.14 4.83
CA TYR A 38 -13.90 4.69 4.99
C TYR A 38 -12.56 4.00 4.74
N TYR A 39 -11.88 4.28 3.62
CA TYR A 39 -10.59 3.67 3.33
C TYR A 39 -9.49 4.11 4.32
N ARG A 40 -9.52 5.35 4.81
CA ARG A 40 -8.61 5.78 5.88
C ARG A 40 -8.84 4.99 7.16
N GLN A 41 -10.09 4.82 7.59
CA GLN A 41 -10.43 4.05 8.79
C GLN A 41 -10.06 2.57 8.64
N PHE A 42 -10.33 1.98 7.46
CA PHE A 42 -9.94 0.61 7.12
C PHE A 42 -8.42 0.43 7.21
N ASN A 43 -7.66 1.28 6.54
CA ASN A 43 -6.20 1.21 6.54
C ASN A 43 -5.60 1.44 7.93
N ALA A 44 -6.20 2.33 8.72
CA ALA A 44 -5.79 2.56 10.11
C ALA A 44 -6.04 1.33 11.00
N ALA A 45 -7.21 0.68 10.85
CA ALA A 45 -7.54 -0.55 11.56
C ALA A 45 -6.58 -1.69 11.19
N LEU A 46 -6.33 -1.89 9.89
CA LEU A 46 -5.37 -2.88 9.41
C LEU A 46 -3.96 -2.61 9.93
N LYS A 47 -3.47 -1.37 9.83
CA LYS A 47 -2.15 -0.99 10.35
C LYS A 47 -2.03 -1.28 11.85
N LYS A 48 -3.05 -0.90 12.64
CA LYS A 48 -3.08 -1.15 14.09
C LYS A 48 -3.00 -2.66 14.38
N LEU A 49 -3.77 -3.46 13.65
CA LEU A 49 -3.81 -4.91 13.83
C LEU A 49 -2.48 -5.55 13.42
N THR A 50 -1.94 -5.20 12.25
CA THR A 50 -0.63 -5.64 11.78
C THR A 50 0.48 -5.32 12.77
N THR A 51 0.52 -4.11 13.32
CA THR A 51 1.53 -3.73 14.31
C THR A 51 1.43 -4.57 15.58
N ARG A 52 0.20 -4.85 16.05
CA ARG A 52 -0.01 -5.65 17.25
C ARG A 52 0.32 -7.13 17.04
N GLU A 53 -0.08 -7.70 15.91
CA GLU A 53 -0.09 -9.15 15.70
C GLU A 53 1.12 -9.68 14.90
N LEU A 54 1.69 -8.86 14.02
CA LEU A 54 2.84 -9.25 13.19
C LEU A 54 4.10 -8.54 13.64
N ASP A 55 4.08 -7.21 13.77
CA ASP A 55 5.32 -6.47 14.10
C ASP A 55 5.84 -6.74 15.52
N SER A 56 4.95 -7.17 16.41
CA SER A 56 5.28 -7.51 17.80
C SER A 56 5.59 -9.01 18.00
N ASP A 57 5.47 -9.83 16.95
CA ASP A 57 5.72 -11.27 17.03
C ASP A 57 7.22 -11.56 16.97
N ARG A 58 7.77 -12.13 18.05
CA ARG A 58 9.20 -12.42 18.17
C ARG A 58 9.69 -13.50 17.20
N GLY A 59 8.86 -14.49 16.89
CA GLY A 59 9.24 -15.55 15.95
C GLY A 59 9.35 -15.01 14.53
N LEU A 60 8.38 -14.21 14.13
CA LEU A 60 8.34 -13.53 12.85
C LEU A 60 9.46 -12.48 12.72
N ALA A 61 9.76 -11.75 13.80
CA ALA A 61 10.90 -10.85 13.84
C ALA A 61 12.23 -11.59 13.63
N LYS A 62 12.41 -12.76 14.25
CA LYS A 62 13.61 -13.60 14.08
C LYS A 62 13.78 -14.08 12.64
N VAL A 63 12.73 -14.58 12.00
CA VAL A 63 12.81 -14.99 10.58
C VAL A 63 13.00 -13.77 9.67
N GLY A 64 12.40 -12.63 10.03
CA GLY A 64 12.60 -11.35 9.34
C GLY A 64 14.05 -10.84 9.43
N GLU A 65 14.76 -11.10 10.52
CA GLU A 65 16.18 -10.76 10.66
C GLU A 65 17.03 -11.50 9.62
N SER A 66 16.86 -12.82 9.48
CA SER A 66 17.57 -13.60 8.46
C SER A 66 17.28 -13.10 7.04
N PHE A 67 16.02 -12.79 6.75
CA PHE A 67 15.63 -12.17 5.48
C PHE A 67 16.33 -10.83 5.25
N GLY A 68 16.29 -9.93 6.24
CA GLY A 68 16.93 -8.62 6.16
C GLY A 68 18.44 -8.70 6.01
N THR A 69 19.11 -9.65 6.65
CA THR A 69 20.56 -9.88 6.51
C THR A 69 20.91 -10.33 5.09
N CYS A 70 20.19 -11.30 4.54
CA CYS A 70 20.40 -11.76 3.15
C CYS A 70 20.23 -10.61 2.13
N LEU A 71 19.25 -9.74 2.35
CA LEU A 71 19.07 -8.55 1.52
C LEU A 71 20.24 -7.55 1.62
N LYS A 72 20.75 -7.31 2.84
CA LYS A 72 21.91 -6.42 3.04
C LYS A 72 23.18 -6.97 2.39
N GLU A 73 23.40 -8.28 2.44
CA GLU A 73 24.52 -8.93 1.74
C GLU A 73 24.45 -8.79 0.22
N LYS A 74 23.26 -8.50 -0.32
CA LYS A 74 23.00 -8.16 -1.73
C LYS A 74 22.89 -6.64 -1.96
N ASP A 75 23.41 -5.84 -1.04
CA ASP A 75 23.44 -4.37 -1.09
C ASP A 75 22.07 -3.67 -1.12
N TYR A 76 20.99 -4.34 -0.67
CA TYR A 76 19.70 -3.69 -0.51
C TYR A 76 19.60 -2.92 0.82
N GLU A 77 19.01 -1.73 0.79
CA GLU A 77 18.67 -0.99 1.99
C GLU A 77 17.55 -1.67 2.78
N VAL A 78 17.77 -1.89 4.08
CA VAL A 78 16.80 -2.47 5.01
C VAL A 78 16.57 -1.50 6.17
N PRO A 79 15.65 -0.53 6.03
CA PRO A 79 15.51 0.58 6.98
C PRO A 79 14.79 0.20 8.27
N SER A 80 14.18 -0.98 8.35
CA SER A 80 13.42 -1.44 9.52
C SER A 80 13.43 -2.96 9.60
N ALA A 81 13.62 -3.49 10.81
CA ALA A 81 13.52 -4.92 11.11
C ALA A 81 12.07 -5.39 11.38
N LYS A 82 11.09 -4.47 11.39
CA LYS A 82 9.68 -4.84 11.58
C LYS A 82 9.22 -5.73 10.42
N PRO A 83 8.58 -6.88 10.69
CA PRO A 83 8.01 -7.76 9.68
C PRO A 83 7.21 -7.05 8.58
N SER A 84 6.25 -6.19 8.93
CA SER A 84 5.46 -5.50 7.91
C SER A 84 6.27 -4.52 7.06
N ALA A 85 7.31 -3.90 7.63
CA ALA A 85 8.19 -3.02 6.88
C ALA A 85 9.11 -3.79 5.94
N LEU A 86 9.58 -4.97 6.34
CA LEU A 86 10.35 -5.87 5.48
C LEU A 86 9.51 -6.35 4.30
N ALA A 87 8.26 -6.77 4.55
CA ALA A 87 7.35 -7.22 3.51
C ALA A 87 7.03 -6.14 2.46
N GLU A 88 7.00 -4.86 2.87
CA GLU A 88 6.66 -3.73 1.99
C GLU A 88 7.88 -3.03 1.37
N ARG A 89 9.10 -3.40 1.80
CA ARG A 89 10.36 -2.72 1.46
C ARG A 89 10.54 -2.54 -0.04
N GLY A 90 10.49 -3.63 -0.81
CA GLY A 90 10.68 -3.60 -2.26
C GLY A 90 9.67 -2.68 -2.93
N ARG A 91 8.37 -2.85 -2.63
CA ARG A 91 7.30 -2.00 -3.16
C ARG A 91 7.52 -0.53 -2.85
N GLU A 92 7.84 -0.17 -1.60
CA GLU A 92 8.05 1.22 -1.21
C GLU A 92 9.26 1.84 -1.91
N ALA A 93 10.36 1.10 -2.06
CA ALA A 93 11.55 1.56 -2.77
C ALA A 93 11.24 1.88 -4.25
N PHE A 94 10.58 0.97 -4.99
CA PHE A 94 10.25 1.20 -6.40
C PHE A 94 9.15 2.24 -6.60
N MET A 95 8.17 2.32 -5.69
CA MET A 95 7.16 3.39 -5.73
C MET A 95 7.77 4.77 -5.48
N GLN A 96 8.82 4.85 -4.64
CA GLN A 96 9.58 6.07 -4.41
C GLN A 96 10.43 6.41 -5.64
N ALA A 97 11.20 5.46 -6.17
CA ALA A 97 12.00 5.66 -7.39
C ALA A 97 11.14 6.14 -8.58
N ARG A 98 9.97 5.53 -8.79
CA ARG A 98 9.00 5.95 -9.81
C ARG A 98 8.53 7.39 -9.58
N THR A 99 8.28 7.75 -8.32
CA THR A 99 7.85 9.10 -7.96
C THR A 99 8.95 10.13 -8.23
N ASP A 100 10.21 9.78 -7.98
CA ASP A 100 11.34 10.68 -8.20
C ASP A 100 11.60 10.92 -9.69
N VAL A 101 11.53 9.87 -10.53
CA VAL A 101 11.54 10.01 -12.00
C VAL A 101 10.41 10.93 -12.48
N ALA A 102 9.22 10.83 -11.89
CA ALA A 102 8.11 11.72 -12.25
C ALA A 102 8.38 13.18 -11.86
N LYS A 103 8.99 13.44 -10.70
CA LYS A 103 9.36 14.80 -10.27
C LYS A 103 10.42 15.40 -11.18
N GLU A 104 11.45 14.63 -11.53
CA GLU A 104 12.50 15.04 -12.48
C GLU A 104 11.91 15.46 -13.83
N ARG A 105 10.83 14.78 -14.25
CA ARG A 105 10.08 15.09 -15.47
C ARG A 105 9.00 16.17 -15.30
N GLY A 106 8.99 16.88 -14.16
CA GLY A 106 8.08 18.00 -13.92
C GLY A 106 6.63 17.60 -13.66
N VAL A 107 6.34 16.35 -13.32
CA VAL A 107 5.00 15.92 -12.94
C VAL A 107 4.61 16.60 -11.62
N LYS A 108 3.60 17.47 -11.69
CA LYS A 108 3.15 18.26 -10.54
C LYS A 108 2.34 17.40 -9.57
N VAL A 109 2.57 17.58 -8.29
CA VAL A 109 1.72 17.03 -7.23
C VAL A 109 0.34 17.69 -7.31
N PRO A 110 -0.77 16.94 -7.38
CA PRO A 110 -2.10 17.52 -7.40
C PRO A 110 -2.37 18.37 -6.16
N ALA A 111 -2.94 19.57 -6.33
CA ALA A 111 -3.20 20.49 -5.21
C ALA A 111 -4.03 19.85 -4.07
N LYS A 112 -5.00 19.00 -4.44
CA LYS A 112 -5.83 18.21 -3.50
C LYS A 112 -5.02 17.24 -2.63
N ALA A 113 -3.78 16.95 -2.96
CA ALA A 113 -2.92 15.99 -2.26
C ALA A 113 -1.88 16.64 -1.35
N LYS A 114 -1.93 17.97 -1.16
CA LYS A 114 -1.03 18.71 -0.28
C LYS A 114 -1.05 18.12 1.15
N GLY A 115 0.13 17.83 1.70
CA GLY A 115 0.28 17.23 3.04
C GLY A 115 0.08 15.71 3.10
N ARG A 116 -0.11 15.02 1.96
CA ARG A 116 -0.23 13.56 1.88
C ARG A 116 0.96 12.97 1.13
N LYS A 117 1.35 11.74 1.46
CA LYS A 117 2.27 10.95 0.62
C LYS A 117 1.56 10.65 -0.70
N VAL A 118 2.19 10.98 -1.83
CA VAL A 118 1.63 10.76 -3.17
C VAL A 118 2.66 10.00 -3.99
N HIS A 119 2.20 8.93 -4.64
CA HIS A 119 3.00 8.24 -5.64
C HIS A 119 2.66 8.80 -7.01
N LEU A 120 3.68 9.32 -7.69
CA LEU A 120 3.54 9.86 -9.04
C LEU A 120 3.86 8.78 -10.06
N ILE A 121 3.30 8.91 -11.25
CA ILE A 121 3.55 8.02 -12.39
C ILE A 121 4.12 8.90 -13.50
N PRO A 122 5.37 8.66 -13.94
CA PRO A 122 5.96 9.39 -15.05
C PRO A 122 5.38 8.89 -16.37
N SER A 123 5.38 9.77 -17.38
CA SER A 123 5.24 9.33 -18.77
C SER A 123 6.62 9.06 -19.34
N ILE A 124 6.93 7.78 -19.60
CA ILE A 124 8.19 7.31 -20.18
C ILE A 124 7.89 6.35 -21.33
N LYS A 125 8.77 6.30 -22.33
CA LYS A 125 8.66 5.32 -23.41
C LYS A 125 9.03 3.91 -22.91
N PRO A 126 8.56 2.84 -23.55
CA PRO A 126 8.89 1.47 -23.16
C PRO A 126 10.40 1.21 -23.05
N GLU A 127 11.20 1.77 -23.96
CA GLU A 127 12.65 1.60 -24.00
C GLU A 127 13.33 2.27 -22.79
N GLU A 128 12.79 3.40 -22.33
CA GLU A 128 13.25 4.09 -21.12
C GLU A 128 12.79 3.37 -19.85
N ALA A 129 11.64 2.69 -19.88
CA ALA A 129 11.09 1.93 -18.76
C ALA A 129 11.84 0.63 -18.49
N LYS A 130 12.34 -0.01 -19.55
CA LYS A 130 13.00 -1.31 -19.49
C LYS A 130 14.07 -1.43 -18.41
N PRO A 131 15.07 -0.54 -18.28
CA PRO A 131 16.10 -0.67 -17.25
C PRO A 131 15.54 -0.56 -15.82
N TYR A 132 14.45 0.16 -15.58
CA TYR A 132 13.80 0.20 -14.27
C TYR A 132 13.06 -1.10 -13.98
N LEU A 133 12.36 -1.64 -14.98
CA LEU A 133 11.66 -2.92 -14.87
C LEU A 133 12.65 -4.07 -14.61
N ASP A 134 13.76 -4.12 -15.33
CA ASP A 134 14.79 -5.16 -15.15
C ASP A 134 15.37 -5.11 -13.71
N LYS A 135 15.55 -3.91 -13.14
CA LYS A 135 15.94 -3.73 -11.73
C LYS A 135 14.86 -4.22 -10.75
N GLU A 136 13.59 -3.90 -11.00
CA GLU A 136 12.48 -4.34 -10.15
C GLU A 136 12.30 -5.85 -10.18
N ILE A 137 12.42 -6.48 -11.35
CA ILE A 137 12.40 -7.94 -11.50
C ILE A 137 13.55 -8.57 -10.72
N THR A 138 14.78 -8.05 -10.87
CA THR A 138 15.95 -8.58 -10.16
C THR A 138 15.76 -8.49 -8.65
N ALA A 139 15.31 -7.34 -8.15
CA ALA A 139 15.03 -7.15 -6.73
C ALA A 139 13.91 -8.05 -6.22
N ALA A 140 12.86 -8.28 -7.01
CA ALA A 140 11.76 -9.19 -6.63
C ALA A 140 12.23 -10.66 -6.57
N LEU A 141 13.13 -11.07 -7.46
CA LEU A 141 13.74 -12.40 -7.44
C LEU A 141 14.65 -12.57 -6.22
N ASP A 142 15.45 -11.55 -5.88
CA ASP A 142 16.26 -11.55 -4.67
C ASP A 142 15.42 -11.55 -3.39
N ASP A 143 14.34 -10.76 -3.33
CA ASP A 143 13.37 -10.79 -2.24
C ASP A 143 12.77 -12.19 -2.07
N LEU A 144 12.40 -12.86 -3.17
CA LEU A 144 11.85 -14.22 -3.13
C LEU A 144 12.90 -15.23 -2.64
N ALA A 145 14.13 -15.14 -3.12
CA ALA A 145 15.22 -16.02 -2.75
C ALA A 145 15.60 -15.87 -1.27
N CYS A 146 15.81 -14.63 -0.81
CA CYS A 146 16.14 -14.33 0.58
C CYS A 146 14.96 -14.52 1.54
N GLY A 147 13.74 -14.24 1.08
CA GLY A 147 12.55 -14.11 1.90
C GLY A 147 11.65 -15.33 1.92
N LYS A 148 12.09 -16.49 1.41
CA LYS A 148 11.25 -17.70 1.31
C LYS A 148 10.61 -18.11 2.64
N GLU A 149 11.43 -18.25 3.69
CA GLU A 149 10.95 -18.62 5.03
C GLU A 149 10.10 -17.51 5.66
N PHE A 150 10.56 -16.27 5.51
CA PHE A 150 9.83 -15.09 6.00
C PHE A 150 8.43 -15.00 5.36
N SER A 151 8.34 -15.14 4.05
CA SER A 151 7.08 -15.06 3.29
C SER A 151 6.14 -16.21 3.65
N ALA A 152 6.68 -17.42 3.84
CA ALA A 152 5.89 -18.57 4.29
C ALA A 152 5.29 -18.33 5.69
N ALA A 153 6.03 -17.69 6.59
CA ALA A 153 5.56 -17.35 7.94
C ALA A 153 4.64 -16.11 7.97
N TYR A 154 4.96 -15.08 7.18
CA TYR A 154 4.29 -13.77 7.18
C TYR A 154 2.97 -13.77 6.41
N SER A 155 3.00 -14.22 5.14
CA SER A 155 1.93 -13.95 4.17
C SER A 155 0.57 -14.55 4.57
N PRO A 156 0.48 -15.82 5.03
CA PRO A 156 -0.80 -16.37 5.47
C PRO A 156 -1.40 -15.61 6.65
N ARG A 157 -0.54 -15.16 7.58
CA ARG A 157 -0.96 -14.39 8.75
C ARG A 157 -1.43 -12.99 8.34
N ALA A 158 -0.65 -12.29 7.51
CA ALA A 158 -1.02 -10.97 6.99
C ALA A 158 -2.33 -11.00 6.20
N TRP A 159 -2.52 -12.02 5.36
CA TRP A 159 -3.78 -12.25 4.66
C TRP A 159 -4.95 -12.44 5.62
N LYS A 160 -4.79 -13.29 6.66
CA LYS A 160 -5.82 -13.50 7.67
C LYS A 160 -6.22 -12.21 8.38
N LEU A 161 -5.25 -11.37 8.77
CA LEU A 161 -5.53 -10.07 9.38
C LEU A 161 -6.26 -9.13 8.42
N HIS A 162 -5.84 -9.11 7.15
CA HIS A 162 -6.55 -8.34 6.12
C HIS A 162 -8.01 -8.81 6.00
N GLN A 163 -8.27 -10.12 5.95
CA GLN A 163 -9.62 -10.66 5.85
C GLN A 163 -10.47 -10.37 7.08
N GLN A 164 -9.88 -10.39 8.28
CA GLN A 164 -10.57 -9.98 9.50
C GLN A 164 -11.04 -8.52 9.41
N VAL A 165 -10.15 -7.60 9.02
CA VAL A 165 -10.50 -6.19 8.89
C VAL A 165 -11.45 -5.97 7.70
N ALA A 166 -11.31 -6.73 6.61
CA ALA A 166 -12.23 -6.70 5.47
C ALA A 166 -13.64 -7.06 5.90
N ALA A 167 -13.81 -8.18 6.61
CA ALA A 167 -15.09 -8.61 7.17
C ALA A 167 -15.68 -7.56 8.11
N ASP A 168 -14.88 -7.00 9.02
CA ASP A 168 -15.32 -5.93 9.94
C ASP A 168 -15.86 -4.70 9.20
N PHE A 169 -15.35 -4.43 8.00
CA PHE A 169 -15.74 -3.31 7.14
C PHE A 169 -16.71 -3.68 6.02
N GLY A 170 -17.20 -4.93 5.98
CA GLY A 170 -18.19 -5.39 5.00
C GLY A 170 -17.61 -5.55 3.59
N ARG A 171 -16.31 -5.82 3.48
CA ARG A 171 -15.61 -6.16 2.24
C ARG A 171 -15.42 -7.68 2.23
N ALA A 172 -16.11 -8.37 1.32
CA ALA A 172 -15.90 -9.80 1.06
C ALA A 172 -15.12 -9.96 -0.24
#